data_AF-A0A2H6GWZ5-F1
#
_entry.id   AF-A0A2H6GWZ5-F1
#
_cell.length_a   1.000
_cell.length_b   1.000
_cell.length_c   1.000
_cell.angle_alpha   90.00
_cell.angle_beta   90.00
_cell.angle_gamma   90.00
#
_symmetry.space_group_name_H-M   'P 1'
#
loop_
_entity.id
_entity.type
_entity.pdbx_description
1 polymer ?
#
loop_
_entity_poly.entity_id
_entity_poly.type
_entity_poly.pdbx_seq_one_letter_code
_entity_poly.pdbx_strand_id
1 'polypeptide(L)'
;MTKAKNKEEFKERWAKYCKCFDDNDVNSINSQITRMLWNYAIWNLINGSMQYVEKDSDGAALANGALYRSINRWFFETQKMAIRRLIDESGIDGERGVNSIMSVINDIKENAEYLTRENLFELRNLQYDYEPLTELDYEPSDDLHQLIDILSKTSEEKREKSDTIDVNFLTQLKNDLSEQCEQFKIFVDKYCAHAATEESRNKVNADGLKVTVKEYKKAHELMCKYANFIEDLLRDKSNKFLPTPSPDLFLYWDKPIFQGDDPKRLKEIWNKYEDEARQWHSISFDELKKKMETVTSNE
;
A
#
# COMPACT_ATOMS: atom_id res chain seq x y z
N MET A 1 -17.02 -10.09 -3.02
CA MET A 1 -16.44 -11.08 -2.09
C MET A 1 -17.06 -12.42 -2.37
N THR A 2 -16.28 -13.48 -2.25
CA THR A 2 -16.71 -14.83 -2.63
C THR A 2 -16.80 -15.67 -1.36
N LYS A 3 -18.03 -16.00 -0.94
CA LYS A 3 -18.26 -16.90 0.19
C LYS A 3 -18.01 -18.35 -0.23
N ALA A 4 -17.17 -19.05 0.51
CA ALA A 4 -16.89 -20.47 0.35
C ALA A 4 -18.12 -21.29 0.75
N LYS A 5 -18.43 -22.32 -0.04
CA LYS A 5 -19.58 -23.20 0.21
C LYS A 5 -19.25 -24.37 1.13
N ASN A 6 -17.98 -24.66 1.32
CA ASN A 6 -17.49 -25.74 2.16
C ASN A 6 -16.03 -25.48 2.58
N LYS A 7 -15.51 -26.35 3.44
CA LYS A 7 -14.15 -26.27 3.99
C LYS A 7 -13.05 -26.36 2.93
N GLU A 8 -13.25 -27.12 1.86
CA GLU A 8 -12.24 -27.24 0.79
C GLU A 8 -12.14 -25.97 -0.06
N GLU A 9 -13.28 -25.38 -0.43
CA GLU A 9 -13.29 -24.06 -1.06
C GLU A 9 -12.66 -22.99 -0.14
N PHE A 10 -12.84 -23.12 1.18
CA PHE A 10 -12.22 -22.21 2.14
C PHE A 10 -10.69 -22.36 2.19
N LYS A 11 -10.14 -23.57 2.08
CA LYS A 11 -8.67 -23.77 1.96
C LYS A 11 -8.11 -23.07 0.72
N GLU A 12 -8.84 -23.08 -0.40
CA GLU A 12 -8.46 -22.31 -1.58
C GLU A 12 -8.51 -20.79 -1.32
N ARG A 13 -9.51 -20.29 -0.57
CA ARG A 13 -9.53 -18.89 -0.11
C ARG A 13 -8.31 -18.55 0.74
N TRP A 14 -7.99 -19.40 1.71
CA TRP A 14 -6.85 -19.23 2.61
C TRP A 14 -5.53 -19.12 1.85
N ALA A 15 -5.32 -19.99 0.85
CA ALA A 15 -4.15 -19.92 -0.03
C ALA A 15 -4.10 -18.60 -0.81
N LYS A 16 -5.24 -18.09 -1.28
CA LYS A 16 -5.32 -16.76 -1.93
C LYS A 16 -4.99 -15.63 -0.96
N TYR A 17 -5.43 -15.69 0.30
CA TYR A 17 -5.06 -14.71 1.31
C TYR A 17 -3.55 -14.69 1.49
N CYS A 18 -2.92 -15.85 1.68
CA CYS A 18 -1.47 -15.96 1.79
C CYS A 18 -0.75 -15.39 0.57
N LYS A 19 -1.26 -15.65 -0.64
CA LYS A 19 -0.71 -15.10 -1.89
C LYS A 19 -0.80 -13.58 -1.98
N CYS A 20 -1.84 -12.96 -1.41
CA CYS A 20 -1.95 -11.49 -1.38
C CYS A 20 -0.79 -10.83 -0.62
N PHE A 21 -0.09 -11.57 0.24
CA PHE A 21 1.08 -11.11 0.99
C PHE A 21 2.39 -11.80 0.55
N ASP A 22 2.43 -12.44 -0.62
CA ASP A 22 3.66 -13.07 -1.11
C ASP A 22 4.65 -12.02 -1.64
N ASP A 23 5.80 -11.89 -0.99
CA ASP A 23 6.85 -10.92 -1.33
C ASP A 23 7.43 -11.10 -2.75
N ASN A 24 7.18 -12.23 -3.40
CA ASN A 24 7.56 -12.47 -4.80
C ASN A 24 6.68 -11.69 -5.81
N ASP A 25 5.50 -11.24 -5.40
CA ASP A 25 4.63 -10.39 -6.22
C ASP A 25 4.88 -8.92 -5.87
N VAL A 26 5.31 -8.14 -6.87
CA VAL A 26 5.56 -6.69 -6.76
C VAL A 26 4.33 -5.89 -6.30
N ASN A 27 3.14 -6.45 -6.47
CA ASN A 27 1.87 -5.89 -6.04
C ASN A 27 1.28 -6.58 -4.80
N SER A 28 2.02 -7.46 -4.13
CA SER A 28 1.58 -7.96 -2.82
C SER A 28 1.41 -6.82 -1.81
N ILE A 29 0.61 -7.07 -0.78
CA ILE A 29 0.39 -6.12 0.31
C ILE A 29 1.72 -5.75 0.97
N ASN A 30 2.59 -6.73 1.22
CA ASN A 30 3.91 -6.51 1.81
C ASN A 30 4.80 -5.64 0.93
N SER A 31 4.97 -5.98 -0.35
CA SER A 31 5.80 -5.21 -1.28
C SER A 31 5.29 -3.77 -1.45
N GLN A 32 3.96 -3.58 -1.45
CA GLN A 32 3.34 -2.26 -1.46
C GLN A 32 3.67 -1.45 -0.20
N ILE A 33 3.52 -2.04 1.00
CA ILE A 33 3.83 -1.38 2.28
C ILE A 33 5.33 -1.06 2.38
N THR A 34 6.20 -2.02 2.05
CA THR A 34 7.66 -1.82 2.07
C THR A 34 8.09 -0.66 1.18
N ARG A 35 7.58 -0.60 -0.06
CA ARG A 35 7.87 0.54 -0.97
C ARG A 35 7.32 1.86 -0.43
N MET A 36 6.13 1.86 0.14
CA MET A 36 5.51 3.05 0.75
C MET A 36 6.37 3.60 1.88
N LEU A 37 6.79 2.74 2.81
CA LEU A 37 7.65 3.12 3.94
C LEU A 37 9.05 3.51 3.52
N TRP A 38 9.65 2.81 2.56
CA TRP A 38 10.96 3.17 2.01
C TRP A 38 10.95 4.58 1.42
N ASN A 39 9.97 4.88 0.56
CA ASN A 39 9.81 6.22 -0.01
C ASN A 39 9.60 7.27 1.08
N TYR A 40 8.85 6.93 2.14
CA TYR A 40 8.64 7.82 3.30
C TYR A 40 9.96 8.07 4.06
N ALA A 41 10.79 7.05 4.26
CA ALA A 41 12.09 7.18 4.90
C ALA A 41 13.03 8.09 4.08
N ILE A 42 13.16 7.85 2.77
CA ILE A 42 13.98 8.67 1.88
C ILE A 42 13.49 10.13 1.86
N TRP A 43 12.19 10.36 1.79
CA TRP A 43 11.65 11.72 1.86
C TRP A 43 11.96 12.43 3.18
N ASN A 44 11.90 11.72 4.32
CA ASN A 44 12.32 12.31 5.60
C ASN A 44 13.81 12.69 5.59
N LEU A 45 14.68 11.89 4.95
CA LEU A 45 16.08 12.24 4.78
C LEU A 45 16.24 13.50 3.93
N ILE A 46 15.54 13.60 2.79
CA ILE A 46 15.58 14.78 1.92
C ILE A 46 15.11 16.03 2.68
N ASN A 47 13.95 15.95 3.32
CA ASN A 47 13.40 17.07 4.06
C ASN A 47 14.22 17.45 5.30
N GLY A 48 14.73 16.45 6.02
CA GLY A 48 15.65 16.65 7.12
C GLY A 48 16.95 17.31 6.66
N SER A 49 17.42 17.02 5.45
CA SER A 49 18.64 17.62 4.90
C SER A 49 18.50 19.11 4.62
N MET A 50 17.28 19.59 4.36
CA MET A 50 17.01 21.01 4.10
C MET A 50 17.37 21.93 5.27
N GLN A 51 17.44 21.42 6.50
CA GLN A 51 17.87 22.22 7.66
C GLN A 51 19.37 22.56 7.62
N TYR A 52 20.16 21.80 6.87
CA TYR A 52 21.61 21.97 6.74
C TYR A 52 22.02 22.70 5.46
N VAL A 53 21.06 23.07 4.60
CA VAL A 53 21.32 23.82 3.38
C VAL A 53 21.75 25.24 3.73
N GLU A 54 22.83 25.70 3.09
CA GLU A 54 23.31 27.07 3.22
C GLU A 54 22.22 28.07 2.86
N LYS A 55 22.26 29.24 3.51
CA LYS A 55 21.30 30.32 3.25
C LYS A 55 22.03 31.54 2.73
N ASP A 56 21.38 32.29 1.85
CA ASP A 56 21.87 33.60 1.44
C ASP A 56 21.71 34.63 2.58
N SER A 57 22.13 35.87 2.31
CA SER A 57 22.04 36.98 3.27
C SER A 57 20.61 37.29 3.71
N ASP A 58 19.61 36.92 2.90
CA ASP A 58 18.18 37.14 3.18
C ASP A 58 17.53 35.91 3.86
N GLY A 59 18.32 34.88 4.13
CA GLY A 59 17.87 33.64 4.79
C GLY A 59 17.21 32.64 3.85
N ALA A 60 17.24 32.86 2.53
CA ALA A 60 16.70 31.91 1.56
C ALA A 60 17.67 30.75 1.35
N ALA A 61 17.12 29.53 1.27
CA ALA A 61 17.92 28.32 1.09
C ALA A 61 18.57 28.31 -0.30
N LEU A 62 19.90 28.15 -0.34
CA LEU A 62 20.72 27.98 -1.55
C LEU A 62 20.59 26.56 -2.11
N ALA A 63 19.36 26.18 -2.43
CA ALA A 63 19.03 24.91 -3.06
C ALA A 63 18.12 25.12 -4.28
N ASN A 64 18.08 24.13 -5.17
CA ASN A 64 17.19 24.17 -6.32
C ASN A 64 15.73 24.02 -5.87
N GLY A 65 15.04 25.15 -5.71
CA GLY A 65 13.65 25.19 -5.25
C GLY A 65 12.67 24.51 -6.20
N ALA A 66 12.92 24.51 -7.52
CA ALA A 66 12.05 23.82 -8.48
C ALA A 66 12.11 22.31 -8.28
N LEU A 67 13.31 21.75 -8.15
CA LEU A 67 13.51 20.34 -7.88
C LEU A 67 12.90 19.92 -6.53
N TYR A 68 13.16 20.67 -5.46
CA TYR A 68 12.62 20.34 -4.14
C TYR A 68 11.09 20.35 -4.09
N ARG A 69 10.45 21.32 -4.76
CA ARG A 69 8.98 21.36 -4.90
C ARG A 69 8.44 20.17 -5.68
N SER A 70 9.10 19.80 -6.78
CA SER A 70 8.73 18.63 -7.58
C SER A 70 8.82 17.33 -6.78
N ILE A 71 9.93 17.10 -6.07
CA ILE A 71 10.10 15.92 -5.19
C ILE A 71 8.98 15.84 -4.16
N ASN A 72 8.68 16.94 -3.46
CA ASN A 72 7.59 16.96 -2.48
C ASN A 72 6.24 16.63 -3.10
N ARG A 73 5.93 17.24 -4.25
CA ARG A 73 4.66 16.98 -4.95
C ARG A 73 4.55 15.50 -5.35
N TRP A 74 5.54 14.97 -6.05
CA TRP A 74 5.55 13.58 -6.50
C TRP A 74 5.50 12.59 -5.34
N PHE A 75 6.21 12.88 -4.26
CA PHE A 75 6.16 12.09 -3.04
C PHE A 75 4.72 12.02 -2.50
N PHE A 76 4.07 13.15 -2.25
CA PHE A 76 2.73 13.13 -1.68
C PHE A 76 1.69 12.52 -2.63
N GLU A 77 1.82 12.69 -3.95
CA GLU A 77 0.93 12.02 -4.92
C GLU A 77 1.13 10.49 -4.86
N THR A 78 2.38 10.02 -4.86
CA THR A 78 2.67 8.57 -4.82
C THR A 78 2.29 7.92 -3.49
N GLN A 79 2.42 8.60 -2.35
CA GLN A 79 1.98 8.10 -1.05
C GLN A 79 0.46 7.94 -0.99
N LYS A 80 -0.31 8.92 -1.49
CA LYS A 80 -1.77 8.80 -1.57
C LYS A 80 -2.20 7.63 -2.46
N MET A 81 -1.54 7.43 -3.60
CA MET A 81 -1.76 6.25 -4.45
C MET A 81 -1.51 4.93 -3.73
N ALA A 82 -0.40 4.83 -3.00
CA ALA A 82 -0.08 3.62 -2.24
C ALA A 82 -1.15 3.31 -1.19
N ILE A 83 -1.56 4.33 -0.43
CA ILE A 83 -2.64 4.22 0.55
C ILE A 83 -3.94 3.76 -0.13
N ARG A 84 -4.38 4.42 -1.21
CA ARG A 84 -5.62 4.09 -1.92
C ARG A 84 -5.66 2.65 -2.43
N ARG A 85 -4.54 2.10 -2.91
CA ARG A 85 -4.47 0.70 -3.37
C ARG A 85 -4.63 -0.28 -2.21
N LEU A 86 -3.97 -0.01 -1.08
CA LEU A 86 -4.03 -0.86 0.12
C LEU A 86 -5.40 -0.86 0.80
N ILE A 87 -6.22 0.17 0.56
CA ILE A 87 -7.61 0.26 1.04
C ILE A 87 -8.67 -0.02 -0.03
N ASP A 88 -8.29 -0.54 -1.20
CA ASP A 88 -9.28 -0.91 -2.22
C ASP A 88 -10.21 -2.01 -1.70
N GLU A 89 -11.51 -1.92 -1.95
CA GLU A 89 -12.49 -2.90 -1.44
C GLU A 89 -12.95 -3.90 -2.51
N SER A 90 -12.37 -3.85 -3.71
CA SER A 90 -12.68 -4.78 -4.80
C SER A 90 -12.36 -6.22 -4.39
N GLY A 91 -12.99 -7.21 -5.01
CA GLY A 91 -12.72 -8.61 -4.69
C GLY A 91 -11.27 -9.01 -4.96
N ILE A 92 -10.81 -10.09 -4.34
CA ILE A 92 -9.48 -10.67 -4.60
C ILE A 92 -9.46 -11.64 -5.80
N ASP A 93 -10.60 -11.80 -6.49
CA ASP A 93 -10.81 -12.77 -7.56
C ASP A 93 -10.90 -12.12 -8.95
N GLY A 94 -10.47 -12.89 -9.96
CA GLY A 94 -10.64 -12.54 -11.38
C GLY A 94 -9.62 -11.54 -11.92
N GLU A 95 -9.80 -11.12 -13.17
CA GLU A 95 -8.90 -10.18 -13.88
C GLU A 95 -8.81 -8.79 -13.24
N ARG A 96 -9.80 -8.45 -12.41
CA ARG A 96 -9.87 -7.19 -11.65
C ARG A 96 -9.63 -7.40 -10.15
N GLY A 97 -9.09 -8.56 -9.78
CA GLY A 97 -8.71 -8.87 -8.40
C GLY A 97 -7.65 -7.90 -7.88
N VAL A 98 -7.74 -7.55 -6.60
CA VAL A 98 -6.78 -6.62 -5.97
C VAL A 98 -6.14 -7.23 -4.73
N ASN A 99 -4.84 -6.97 -4.57
CA ASN A 99 -4.08 -7.29 -3.36
C ASN A 99 -4.14 -6.08 -2.40
N SER A 100 -5.15 -6.04 -1.55
CA SER A 100 -5.34 -4.96 -0.57
C SER A 100 -5.69 -5.51 0.81
N ILE A 101 -5.44 -4.73 1.85
CA ILE A 101 -5.77 -5.08 3.22
C ILE A 101 -7.30 -5.19 3.36
N MET A 102 -8.03 -4.21 2.83
CA MET A 102 -9.49 -4.17 2.93
C MET A 102 -10.17 -5.32 2.20
N SER A 103 -9.64 -5.72 1.05
CA SER A 103 -10.18 -6.82 0.27
C SER A 103 -10.03 -8.14 1.00
N VAL A 104 -8.84 -8.38 1.58
CA VAL A 104 -8.60 -9.58 2.39
C VAL A 104 -9.46 -9.56 3.66
N ILE A 105 -9.54 -8.45 4.40
CA ILE A 105 -10.40 -8.35 5.59
C ILE A 105 -11.85 -8.64 5.24
N ASN A 106 -12.39 -8.02 4.19
CA ASN A 106 -13.76 -8.24 3.76
C ASN A 106 -14.00 -9.72 3.41
N ASP A 107 -13.07 -10.36 2.70
CA ASP A 107 -13.25 -11.75 2.32
C ASP A 107 -13.11 -12.74 3.49
N ILE A 108 -12.20 -12.47 4.44
CA ILE A 108 -12.10 -13.18 5.72
C ILE A 108 -13.42 -13.07 6.49
N LYS A 109 -14.01 -11.87 6.56
CA LYS A 109 -15.30 -11.66 7.25
C LYS A 109 -16.43 -12.51 6.67
N GLU A 110 -16.56 -12.53 5.34
CA GLU A 110 -17.59 -13.33 4.66
C GLU A 110 -17.44 -14.85 4.91
N ASN A 111 -16.23 -15.28 5.26
CA ASN A 111 -15.86 -16.67 5.46
C ASN A 111 -15.51 -17.01 6.92
N ALA A 112 -15.82 -16.13 7.88
CA ALA A 112 -15.38 -16.28 9.28
C ALA A 112 -15.89 -17.56 9.93
N GLU A 113 -17.04 -18.09 9.49
CA GLU A 113 -17.58 -19.37 9.96
C GLU A 113 -16.62 -20.57 9.78
N TYR A 114 -15.67 -20.48 8.84
CA TYR A 114 -14.64 -21.51 8.63
C TYR A 114 -13.35 -21.27 9.43
N LEU A 115 -13.20 -20.11 10.07
CA LEU A 115 -12.06 -19.76 10.93
C LEU A 115 -12.28 -20.25 12.37
N THR A 116 -12.74 -21.49 12.49
CA THR A 116 -12.82 -22.19 13.77
C THR A 116 -11.42 -22.56 14.27
N ARG A 117 -11.25 -22.73 15.58
CA ARG A 117 -9.99 -23.17 16.19
C ARG A 117 -9.39 -24.39 15.49
N GLU A 118 -10.15 -25.48 15.37
CA GLU A 118 -9.66 -26.70 14.71
C GLU A 118 -9.19 -26.46 13.28
N ASN A 119 -9.95 -25.70 12.49
CA ASN A 119 -9.56 -25.37 11.12
C ASN A 119 -8.31 -24.48 11.06
N LEU A 120 -8.11 -23.54 11.98
CA LEU A 120 -6.91 -22.70 12.01
C LEU A 120 -5.65 -23.53 12.25
N PHE A 121 -5.72 -24.51 13.15
CA PHE A 121 -4.63 -25.47 13.37
C PHE A 121 -4.34 -26.29 12.11
N GLU A 122 -5.38 -26.81 11.44
CA GLU A 122 -5.20 -27.54 10.19
C GLU A 122 -4.59 -26.65 9.08
N LEU A 123 -5.07 -25.42 8.92
CA LEU A 123 -4.62 -24.48 7.89
C LEU A 123 -3.18 -24.01 8.11
N ARG A 124 -2.76 -23.89 9.38
CA ARG A 124 -1.38 -23.58 9.77
C ARG A 124 -0.49 -24.83 9.86
N ASN A 125 -1.04 -26.02 9.62
CA ASN A 125 -0.34 -27.30 9.72
C ASN A 125 0.33 -27.49 11.10
N LEU A 126 -0.40 -27.18 12.17
CA LEU A 126 0.03 -27.31 13.57
C LEU A 126 -0.69 -28.47 14.26
N GLN A 127 -0.03 -29.07 15.26
CA GLN A 127 -0.66 -30.06 16.12
C GLN A 127 -1.58 -29.36 17.12
N TYR A 128 -2.81 -29.85 17.26
CA TYR A 128 -3.81 -29.20 18.11
C TYR A 128 -3.41 -29.24 19.61
N ASP A 129 -3.12 -30.43 20.13
CA ASP A 129 -2.61 -30.63 21.49
C ASP A 129 -1.15 -31.07 21.40
N TYR A 130 -0.23 -30.12 21.30
CA TYR A 130 1.19 -30.44 21.32
C TYR A 130 1.66 -30.68 22.76
N GLU A 131 2.38 -31.78 22.98
CA GLU A 131 3.07 -32.06 24.24
C GLU A 131 4.57 -31.77 24.07
N PRO A 132 5.12 -30.74 24.75
CA PRO A 132 6.54 -30.44 24.67
C PRO A 132 7.38 -31.58 25.23
N LEU A 133 8.39 -31.99 24.47
CA LEU A 133 9.33 -33.01 24.89
C LEU A 133 10.33 -32.46 25.90
N THR A 134 10.59 -31.15 25.87
CA THR A 134 11.49 -30.43 26.79
C THR A 134 11.00 -29.00 27.11
N GLU A 135 11.46 -28.42 28.22
CA GLU A 135 11.15 -27.02 28.61
C GLU A 135 11.71 -25.95 27.64
N LEU A 136 12.57 -26.34 26.69
CA LEU A 136 13.17 -25.44 25.70
C LEU A 136 12.44 -25.49 24.34
N ASP A 137 11.46 -26.38 24.18
CA ASP A 137 10.68 -26.47 22.96
C ASP A 137 9.66 -25.31 22.94
N TYR A 138 9.88 -24.35 22.04
CA TYR A 138 8.91 -23.29 21.75
C TYR A 138 7.68 -23.88 21.08
N GLU A 139 6.50 -23.42 21.49
CA GLU A 139 5.24 -23.99 21.04
C GLU A 139 4.35 -23.06 20.21
N PRO A 140 4.42 -23.11 18.86
CA PRO A 140 3.52 -22.36 17.99
C PRO A 140 2.03 -22.64 18.23
N SER A 141 1.70 -23.82 18.78
CA SER A 141 0.32 -24.20 19.08
C SER A 141 -0.26 -23.41 20.26
N ASP A 142 0.52 -23.16 21.31
CA ASP A 142 0.08 -22.38 22.47
C ASP A 142 -0.19 -20.92 22.10
N ASP A 143 0.68 -20.33 21.29
CA ASP A 143 0.51 -18.95 20.79
C ASP A 143 -0.74 -18.83 19.91
N LEU A 144 -1.00 -19.83 19.04
CA LEU A 144 -2.23 -19.86 18.25
C LEU A 144 -3.47 -20.03 19.15
N HIS A 145 -3.41 -20.85 20.19
CA HIS A 145 -4.49 -20.97 21.16
C HIS A 145 -4.82 -19.62 21.81
N GLN A 146 -3.81 -18.90 22.31
CA GLN A 146 -3.97 -17.60 22.95
C GLN A 146 -4.52 -16.55 21.98
N LEU A 147 -4.02 -16.53 20.74
CA LEU A 147 -4.54 -15.65 19.69
C LEU A 147 -6.04 -15.91 19.45
N ILE A 148 -6.44 -17.16 19.33
CA ILE A 148 -7.84 -17.53 19.11
C ILE A 148 -8.70 -17.22 20.34
N ASP A 149 -8.17 -17.36 21.56
CA ASP A 149 -8.87 -16.97 22.79
C ASP A 149 -9.24 -15.47 22.75
N ILE A 150 -8.29 -14.63 22.36
CA ILE A 150 -8.50 -13.19 22.20
C ILE A 150 -9.53 -12.90 21.09
N LEU A 151 -9.38 -13.54 19.93
CA LEU A 151 -10.21 -13.27 18.76
C LEU A 151 -11.64 -13.81 18.88
N SER A 152 -11.84 -14.91 19.60
CA SER A 152 -13.15 -15.51 19.86
C SER A 152 -13.78 -15.04 21.19
N LYS A 153 -13.02 -14.30 22.00
CA LYS A 153 -13.40 -13.86 23.35
C LYS A 153 -13.71 -15.03 24.29
N THR A 154 -12.98 -16.14 24.15
CA THR A 154 -13.05 -17.28 25.07
C THR A 154 -11.92 -17.24 26.10
N SER A 155 -11.98 -18.11 27.10
CA SER A 155 -10.89 -18.37 28.05
C SER A 155 -10.34 -19.78 27.87
N GLU A 156 -9.13 -20.01 28.38
CA GLU A 156 -8.44 -21.30 28.28
C GLU A 156 -9.30 -22.48 28.77
N GLU A 157 -10.06 -22.29 29.85
CA GLU A 157 -10.87 -23.35 30.45
C GLU A 157 -12.17 -23.64 29.67
N LYS A 158 -12.48 -22.83 28.65
CA LYS A 158 -13.70 -22.89 27.85
C LYS A 158 -13.41 -23.02 26.36
N ARG A 159 -12.17 -23.40 25.99
CA ARG A 159 -11.78 -23.58 24.59
C ARG A 159 -12.61 -24.70 23.97
N GLU A 160 -13.18 -24.41 22.80
CA GLU A 160 -13.87 -25.39 21.98
C GLU A 160 -13.27 -25.40 20.59
N LYS A 161 -13.29 -26.57 19.93
CA LYS A 161 -12.80 -26.73 18.55
C LYS A 161 -13.53 -25.81 17.56
N SER A 162 -14.79 -25.49 17.86
CA SER A 162 -15.66 -24.62 17.08
C SER A 162 -15.51 -23.13 17.36
N ASP A 163 -14.65 -22.71 18.30
CA ASP A 163 -14.41 -21.29 18.60
C ASP A 163 -14.02 -20.56 17.31
N THR A 164 -14.76 -19.52 16.96
CA THR A 164 -14.53 -18.73 15.75
C THR A 164 -14.23 -17.29 16.08
N ILE A 165 -13.53 -16.61 15.17
CA ILE A 165 -13.16 -15.21 15.33
C ILE A 165 -14.38 -14.28 15.34
N ASP A 166 -14.34 -13.25 16.17
CA ASP A 166 -15.41 -12.24 16.24
C ASP A 166 -15.38 -11.32 15.02
N VAL A 167 -16.40 -11.44 14.16
CA VAL A 167 -16.57 -10.62 12.95
C VAL A 167 -16.67 -9.12 13.29
N ASN A 168 -17.10 -8.75 14.49
CA ASN A 168 -17.13 -7.34 14.91
C ASN A 168 -15.73 -6.76 15.03
N PHE A 169 -14.75 -7.55 15.47
CA PHE A 169 -13.36 -7.11 15.54
C PHE A 169 -12.81 -6.81 14.13
N LEU A 170 -13.01 -7.71 13.17
CA LEU A 170 -12.63 -7.47 11.78
C LEU A 170 -13.34 -6.25 11.17
N THR A 171 -14.60 -6.03 11.55
CA THR A 171 -15.38 -4.85 11.15
C THR A 171 -14.77 -3.57 11.72
N GLN A 172 -14.31 -3.61 12.98
CA GLN A 172 -13.62 -2.49 13.59
C GLN A 172 -12.32 -2.17 12.85
N LEU A 173 -11.46 -3.17 12.57
CA LEU A 173 -10.23 -2.96 11.80
C LEU A 173 -10.51 -2.31 10.44
N LYS A 174 -11.54 -2.78 9.74
CA LYS A 174 -12.01 -2.17 8.49
C LYS A 174 -12.41 -0.72 8.68
N ASN A 175 -13.26 -0.43 9.68
CA ASN A 175 -13.79 0.91 9.89
C ASN A 175 -12.67 1.89 10.26
N ASP A 176 -11.78 1.51 11.17
CA ASP A 176 -10.63 2.33 11.60
C ASP A 176 -9.74 2.72 10.42
N LEU A 177 -9.42 1.75 9.55
CA LEU A 177 -8.58 2.00 8.39
C LEU A 177 -9.32 2.84 7.33
N SER A 178 -10.63 2.63 7.15
CA SER A 178 -11.45 3.37 6.20
C SER A 178 -11.59 4.82 6.61
N GLU A 179 -11.92 5.08 7.88
CA GLU A 179 -12.06 6.42 8.44
C GLU A 179 -10.72 7.17 8.36
N GLN A 180 -9.62 6.54 8.79
CA GLN A 180 -8.31 7.16 8.71
C GLN A 180 -7.88 7.49 7.27
N CYS A 181 -8.30 6.70 6.29
CA CYS A 181 -7.85 6.81 4.90
C CYS A 181 -8.85 7.52 3.97
N GLU A 182 -10.01 7.97 4.47
CA GLU A 182 -11.08 8.53 3.65
C GLU A 182 -10.62 9.73 2.81
N GLN A 183 -9.93 10.69 3.43
CA GLN A 183 -9.43 11.88 2.74
C GLN A 183 -8.44 11.54 1.62
N PHE A 184 -7.62 10.50 1.82
CA PHE A 184 -6.70 10.02 0.80
C PHE A 184 -7.48 9.46 -0.38
N LYS A 185 -8.48 8.61 -0.12
CA LYS A 185 -9.35 8.04 -1.15
C LYS A 185 -10.03 9.12 -1.97
N ILE A 186 -10.66 10.09 -1.32
CA ILE A 186 -11.33 11.20 -2.00
C ILE A 186 -10.33 11.97 -2.87
N PHE A 187 -9.16 12.33 -2.32
CA PHE A 187 -8.16 13.08 -3.10
C PHE A 187 -7.73 12.30 -4.34
N VAL A 188 -7.42 11.02 -4.18
CA VAL A 188 -7.00 10.15 -5.29
C VAL A 188 -8.08 10.08 -6.36
N ASP A 189 -9.30 9.75 -5.96
CA ASP A 189 -10.41 9.53 -6.88
C ASP A 189 -10.78 10.85 -7.61
N LYS A 190 -10.51 12.03 -7.02
CA LYS A 190 -10.85 13.33 -7.62
C LYS A 190 -9.74 13.98 -8.43
N TYR A 191 -8.47 13.76 -8.07
CA TYR A 191 -7.34 14.52 -8.65
C TYR A 191 -6.27 13.67 -9.31
N CYS A 192 -6.14 12.40 -8.93
CA CYS A 192 -5.05 11.56 -9.40
C CYS A 192 -5.53 10.49 -10.39
N ALA A 193 -6.51 9.69 -9.97
CA ALA A 193 -7.02 8.58 -10.77
C ALA A 193 -8.05 9.04 -11.81
N HIS A 194 -8.78 10.12 -11.52
CA HIS A 194 -9.76 10.70 -12.44
C HIS A 194 -9.55 12.21 -12.57
N ALA A 195 -9.83 12.73 -13.76
CA ALA A 195 -9.97 14.17 -14.00
C ALA A 195 -11.41 14.59 -13.63
N ALA A 196 -11.73 14.56 -12.33
CA ALA A 196 -13.10 14.82 -11.88
C ALA A 196 -13.53 16.25 -12.24
N THR A 197 -14.77 16.40 -12.72
CA THR A 197 -15.37 17.71 -13.00
C THR A 197 -15.46 18.55 -11.74
N GLU A 198 -15.49 19.87 -11.89
CA GLU A 198 -15.67 20.79 -10.76
C GLU A 198 -16.92 20.46 -9.94
N GLU A 199 -18.04 20.16 -10.60
CA GLU A 199 -19.27 19.71 -9.93
C GLU A 199 -19.03 18.47 -9.05
N SER A 200 -18.27 17.49 -9.54
CA SER A 200 -17.95 16.29 -8.76
C SER A 200 -17.01 16.58 -7.59
N ARG A 201 -16.11 17.57 -7.69
CA ARG A 201 -15.18 17.93 -6.62
C ARG A 201 -15.90 18.71 -5.51
N ASN A 202 -16.80 19.60 -5.88
CA ASN A 202 -17.59 20.42 -4.96
C ASN A 202 -18.50 19.59 -4.04
N LYS A 203 -19.04 18.45 -4.53
CA LYS A 203 -19.90 17.54 -3.73
C LYS A 203 -19.25 17.03 -2.44
N VAL A 204 -17.92 16.96 -2.40
CA VAL A 204 -17.15 16.44 -1.25
C VAL A 204 -16.13 17.45 -0.73
N ASN A 205 -16.25 18.72 -1.14
CA ASN A 205 -15.29 19.79 -0.84
C ASN A 205 -13.82 19.37 -1.08
N ALA A 206 -13.57 18.70 -2.22
CA ALA A 206 -12.27 18.08 -2.48
C ALA A 206 -11.13 19.12 -2.54
N ASP A 207 -11.41 20.35 -2.98
CA ASP A 207 -10.41 21.43 -3.09
C ASP A 207 -9.95 21.96 -1.72
N GLY A 208 -10.76 21.74 -0.67
CA GLY A 208 -10.42 22.09 0.71
C GLY A 208 -9.63 21.01 1.47
N LEU A 209 -9.43 19.82 0.90
CA LEU A 209 -8.78 18.71 1.57
C LEU A 209 -7.29 19.02 1.80
N LYS A 210 -6.88 18.99 3.07
CA LYS A 210 -5.49 19.13 3.49
C LYS A 210 -5.06 17.93 4.32
N VAL A 211 -4.35 17.01 3.68
CA VAL A 211 -3.74 15.88 4.35
C VAL A 211 -2.37 16.26 4.90
N THR A 212 -2.24 16.22 6.21
CA THR A 212 -1.04 16.50 6.99
C THR A 212 -0.09 15.31 7.05
N VAL A 213 1.19 15.55 7.30
CA VAL A 213 2.20 14.50 7.50
C VAL A 213 1.82 13.55 8.66
N LYS A 214 1.11 14.06 9.68
CA LYS A 214 0.61 13.26 10.80
C LYS A 214 -0.41 12.22 10.33
N GLU A 215 -1.30 12.58 9.43
CA GLU A 215 -2.30 11.65 8.87
C GLU A 215 -1.64 10.58 8.01
N TYR A 216 -0.62 10.90 7.20
CA TYR A 216 0.16 9.87 6.49
C TYR A 216 0.79 8.88 7.48
N LYS A 217 1.45 9.38 8.53
CA LYS A 217 2.07 8.51 9.55
C LYS A 217 1.03 7.59 10.19
N LYS A 218 -0.16 8.11 10.50
CA LYS A 218 -1.21 7.32 11.12
C LYS A 218 -1.76 6.25 10.17
N ALA A 219 -1.98 6.60 8.90
CA ALA A 219 -2.37 5.63 7.88
C ALA A 219 -1.31 4.52 7.72
N HIS A 220 -0.02 4.88 7.65
CA HIS A 220 1.08 3.91 7.57
C HIS A 220 1.10 2.98 8.78
N GLU A 221 0.95 3.53 9.98
CA GLU A 221 0.92 2.76 11.23
C GLU A 221 -0.21 1.71 11.21
N LEU A 222 -1.43 2.12 10.86
CA LEU A 222 -2.59 1.21 10.80
C LEU A 222 -2.39 0.14 9.72
N MET A 223 -1.90 0.51 8.53
CA MET A 223 -1.63 -0.44 7.45
C MET A 223 -0.61 -1.50 7.87
N CYS A 224 0.50 -1.09 8.50
CA CYS A 224 1.51 -2.03 8.98
C CYS A 224 0.94 -2.95 10.06
N LYS A 225 0.21 -2.40 11.03
CA LYS A 225 -0.40 -3.18 12.12
C LYS A 225 -1.40 -4.19 11.58
N TYR A 226 -2.30 -3.78 10.70
CA TYR A 226 -3.37 -4.64 10.21
C TYR A 226 -2.85 -5.66 9.19
N ALA A 227 -1.87 -5.30 8.36
CA ALA A 227 -1.19 -6.26 7.51
C ALA A 227 -0.44 -7.32 8.32
N ASN A 228 0.33 -6.92 9.34
CA ASN A 228 1.02 -7.86 10.22
C ASN A 228 0.03 -8.73 11.00
N PHE A 229 -1.06 -8.17 11.52
CA PHE A 229 -2.09 -8.96 12.19
C PHE A 229 -2.68 -10.04 11.27
N ILE A 230 -3.00 -9.70 10.02
CA ILE A 230 -3.52 -10.68 9.06
C ILE A 230 -2.45 -11.73 8.73
N GLU A 231 -1.20 -11.34 8.48
CA GLU A 231 -0.13 -12.31 8.24
C GLU A 231 0.12 -13.23 9.43
N ASP A 232 0.05 -12.71 10.65
CA ASP A 232 0.22 -13.45 11.89
C ASP A 232 -0.90 -14.50 12.05
N LEU A 233 -2.15 -14.08 11.83
CA LEU A 233 -3.30 -14.98 11.76
C LEU A 233 -3.09 -16.09 10.71
N LEU A 234 -2.57 -15.74 9.53
CA LEU A 234 -2.40 -16.69 8.43
C LEU A 234 -1.23 -17.66 8.62
N ARG A 235 -0.08 -17.19 9.13
CA ARG A 235 1.21 -17.89 9.01
C ARG A 235 2.21 -17.66 10.15
N ASP A 236 1.81 -17.07 11.27
CA ASP A 236 2.75 -16.73 12.38
C ASP A 236 3.88 -15.77 11.97
N LYS A 237 3.64 -14.94 10.96
CA LYS A 237 4.67 -14.10 10.37
C LYS A 237 4.42 -12.65 10.74
N SER A 238 5.44 -12.01 11.31
CA SER A 238 5.50 -10.56 11.46
C SER A 238 6.60 -9.98 10.57
N ASN A 239 6.24 -8.97 9.77
CA ASN A 239 7.20 -8.32 8.89
C ASN A 239 7.82 -7.09 9.53
N LYS A 240 9.13 -6.94 9.29
CA LYS A 240 9.82 -5.66 9.37
C LYS A 240 9.72 -4.99 8.00
N PHE A 241 8.64 -4.23 7.79
CA PHE A 241 8.35 -3.64 6.49
C PHE A 241 9.39 -2.64 6.00
N LEU A 242 10.00 -1.87 6.91
CA LEU A 242 11.08 -0.95 6.54
C LEU A 242 12.37 -1.76 6.39
N PRO A 243 12.98 -1.79 5.20
CA PRO A 243 14.23 -2.52 4.99
C PRO A 243 15.36 -1.94 5.82
N THR A 244 16.31 -2.79 6.22
CA THR A 244 17.57 -2.32 6.78
C THR A 244 18.31 -1.51 5.71
N PRO A 245 18.73 -0.27 6.03
CA PRO A 245 19.56 0.53 5.13
C PRO A 245 20.80 -0.23 4.65
N SER A 246 21.07 -0.16 3.35
CA SER A 246 22.35 -0.62 2.82
C SER A 246 23.49 0.28 3.34
N PRO A 247 24.73 -0.24 3.48
CA PRO A 247 25.87 0.55 3.96
C PRO A 247 26.16 1.80 3.12
N ASP A 248 25.75 1.79 1.86
CA ASP A 248 25.94 2.86 0.89
C ASP A 248 24.74 3.83 0.80
N LEU A 249 23.71 3.71 1.66
CA LEU A 249 22.53 4.57 1.60
C LEU A 249 22.88 6.08 1.59
N PHE A 250 23.92 6.46 2.33
CA PHE A 250 24.38 7.85 2.43
C PHE A 250 25.55 8.19 1.50
N LEU A 251 26.00 7.24 0.67
CA LEU A 251 27.08 7.46 -0.27
C LEU A 251 26.67 8.55 -1.26
N TYR A 252 27.47 9.61 -1.35
CA TYR A 252 27.23 10.81 -2.17
C TYR A 252 26.02 11.66 -1.79
N TRP A 253 25.45 11.50 -0.59
CA TRP A 253 24.33 12.33 -0.12
C TRP A 253 24.67 13.84 -0.05
N ASP A 254 25.95 14.16 0.15
CA ASP A 254 26.50 15.52 0.19
C ASP A 254 26.76 16.11 -1.21
N LYS A 255 26.65 15.31 -2.28
CA LYS A 255 26.96 15.77 -3.64
C LYS A 255 25.73 16.38 -4.30
N PRO A 256 25.80 17.61 -4.82
CA PRO A 256 24.74 18.15 -5.65
C PRO A 256 24.56 17.32 -6.93
N ILE A 257 23.31 17.19 -7.36
CA ILE A 257 22.89 16.44 -8.57
C ILE A 257 23.55 16.98 -9.84
N PHE A 258 23.87 18.27 -9.87
CA PHE A 258 24.61 18.90 -10.95
C PHE A 258 25.75 19.73 -10.38
N GLN A 259 26.97 19.41 -10.81
CA GLN A 259 28.20 20.17 -10.55
C GLN A 259 28.76 20.60 -11.89
N GLY A 260 28.58 21.85 -12.24
CA GLY A 260 29.11 22.41 -13.49
C GLY A 260 28.82 23.89 -13.59
N ASP A 261 29.77 24.62 -14.15
CA ASP A 261 29.70 26.08 -14.25
C ASP A 261 28.89 26.57 -15.46
N ASP A 262 28.33 25.65 -16.26
CA ASP A 262 27.64 25.98 -17.50
C ASP A 262 26.14 25.61 -17.51
N PRO A 263 25.27 26.54 -17.09
CA PRO A 263 23.81 26.42 -17.24
C PRO A 263 23.34 26.16 -18.67
N LYS A 264 24.15 26.41 -19.70
CA LYS A 264 23.76 26.18 -21.10
C LYS A 264 23.41 24.73 -21.36
N ARG A 265 24.13 23.76 -20.76
CA ARG A 265 23.82 22.33 -20.92
C ARG A 265 22.43 21.97 -20.40
N LEU A 266 22.03 22.52 -19.25
CA LEU A 266 20.67 22.31 -18.72
C LEU A 266 19.62 22.97 -19.62
N LYS A 267 19.93 24.14 -20.17
CA LYS A 267 19.06 24.83 -21.11
C LYS A 267 18.92 24.08 -22.44
N GLU A 268 19.98 23.46 -22.94
CA GLU A 268 19.96 22.60 -24.13
C GLU A 268 19.06 21.38 -23.93
N ILE A 269 19.15 20.71 -22.76
CA ILE A 269 18.25 19.60 -22.41
C ILE A 269 16.79 20.06 -22.43
N TRP A 270 16.50 21.21 -21.80
CA TRP A 270 15.15 21.77 -21.79
C TRP A 270 14.65 22.09 -23.20
N ASN A 271 15.45 22.83 -23.98
CA ASN A 271 15.08 23.24 -25.33
C ASN A 271 14.85 22.03 -26.24
N LYS A 272 15.66 20.98 -26.12
CA LYS A 272 15.46 19.73 -26.87
C LYS A 272 14.09 19.11 -26.59
N TYR A 273 13.70 19.00 -25.32
CA TYR A 273 12.39 18.47 -24.96
C TYR A 273 11.24 19.41 -25.40
N GLU A 274 11.45 20.72 -25.30
CA GLU A 274 10.48 21.71 -25.76
C GLU A 274 10.25 21.61 -27.27
N ASP A 275 11.31 21.48 -28.06
CA ASP A 275 11.24 21.31 -29.52
C ASP A 275 10.57 20.00 -29.90
N GLU A 276 10.84 18.90 -29.18
CA GLU A 276 10.14 17.63 -29.35
C GLU A 276 8.65 17.77 -29.06
N ALA A 277 8.29 18.35 -27.90
CA ALA A 277 6.90 18.51 -27.49
C ALA A 277 6.10 19.42 -28.44
N ARG A 278 6.75 20.44 -29.02
CA ARG A 278 6.14 21.29 -30.04
C ARG A 278 5.70 20.51 -31.27
N GLN A 279 6.36 19.41 -31.63
CA GLN A 279 5.97 18.61 -32.80
C GLN A 279 4.65 17.85 -32.59
N TRP A 280 4.12 17.77 -31.36
CA TRP A 280 2.89 17.03 -31.05
C TRP A 280 1.60 17.86 -31.22
N HIS A 281 1.68 19.07 -31.77
CA HIS A 281 0.56 20.02 -31.77
C HIS A 281 -0.61 19.65 -32.70
N SER A 282 -0.40 18.78 -33.69
CA SER A 282 -1.47 18.39 -34.63
C SER A 282 -1.21 17.06 -35.31
N ILE A 283 -2.28 16.30 -35.54
CA ILE A 283 -2.28 15.21 -36.51
C ILE A 283 -2.36 15.86 -37.90
N SER A 284 -1.45 15.51 -38.80
CA SER A 284 -1.51 16.02 -40.18
C SER A 284 -2.71 15.46 -40.94
N PHE A 285 -3.19 16.17 -41.97
CA PHE A 285 -4.29 15.70 -42.82
C PHE A 285 -3.97 14.37 -43.52
N ASP A 286 -2.71 14.14 -43.89
CA ASP A 286 -2.28 12.90 -44.53
C ASP A 286 -2.25 11.72 -43.55
N GLU A 287 -1.82 11.94 -42.30
CA GLU A 287 -1.95 10.94 -41.23
C GLU A 287 -3.41 10.62 -40.91
N LEU A 288 -4.29 11.63 -40.90
CA LEU A 288 -5.73 11.44 -40.73
C LEU A 288 -6.33 10.60 -41.86
N LYS A 289 -6.03 10.92 -43.12
CA LYS A 289 -6.50 10.16 -44.29
C LYS A 289 -6.06 8.70 -44.22
N LYS A 290 -4.76 8.46 -43.96
CA LYS A 290 -4.21 7.11 -43.84
C LYS A 290 -4.87 6.31 -42.72
N LYS A 291 -5.14 6.94 -41.57
CA LYS A 291 -5.88 6.29 -40.47
C LYS A 291 -7.32 5.95 -40.88
N MET A 292 -8.01 6.82 -41.61
CA MET A 292 -9.38 6.56 -42.08
C MET A 292 -9.46 5.43 -43.13
N GLU A 293 -8.49 5.32 -44.03
CA GLU A 293 -8.39 4.22 -45.01
C GLU A 293 -8.20 2.86 -44.32
N THR A 294 -7.40 2.81 -43.23
CA THR A 294 -7.23 1.57 -42.45
C THR A 294 -8.46 1.18 -41.61
N VAL A 295 -9.32 2.13 -41.24
CA VAL A 295 -10.57 1.83 -40.52
C VAL A 295 -11.60 1.20 -41.45
N THR A 296 -11.66 1.65 -42.71
CA THR A 296 -12.57 1.11 -43.74
C THR A 296 -12.13 -0.24 -44.33
N SER A 297 -10.91 -0.69 -44.03
CA SER A 297 -10.37 -1.97 -44.50
C SER A 297 -10.54 -3.14 -43.51
N ASN A 298 -11.01 -2.86 -42.29
CA ASN A 298 -11.18 -3.83 -41.19
C ASN A 298 -12.67 -4.03 -40.80
N GLU A 299 -13.59 -3.46 -41.58
CA GLU A 299 -15.03 -3.82 -41.59
C GLU A 299 -15.31 -4.79 -42.76
#